data_AF-A0A1E4RCC4-F1
#
_entry.id   AF-A0A1E4RCC4-F1
#
_cell.length_a   1.000
_cell.length_b   1.000
_cell.length_c   1.000
_cell.angle_alpha   90.00
_cell.angle_beta   90.00
_cell.angle_gamma   90.00
#
_symmetry.space_group_name_H-M   'P 1'
#
loop_
_entity.id
_entity.type
_entity.pdbx_description
1 polymer ?
#
loop_
_entity_poly.entity_id
_entity_poly.type
_entity_poly.pdbx_seq_one_letter_code
_entity_poly.pdbx_strand_id
1 'polypeptide(L)'
;MFKQIFALIPIIAAVLANEKTILLSNDDGWAALNIRAAYRELTNAGYNVILSAPARQRSGWSGKFQIPDSKTLKEAGEFNYPPKGSPSWGHESDNNKIWYFDGTPGAAVAFGLEYVIPNYFNDTKVDLVVNGPNEGTNLGNGMYTISGTIGATYNAVYRNYPGIAISGSNGNNSFFKDFENDENDTLLAANIYAKKVVQFVDQLFKGAKDDSILPITTGLNINFPSVGYDDESCKDPEWVFTKFSGKDSTTSDLKYNKESGLFESSSIGSEALYTCVFGNCSLEGESQLLADKNCKTSVSAFSVDYSASKDQEETIHGALNGLF
;
A
#
# COMPACT_ATOMS: atom_id res chain seq x y z
N MET A 1 53.54 18.89 -45.37
CA MET A 1 52.23 18.22 -45.58
C MET A 1 51.99 17.31 -44.38
N PHE A 2 51.45 17.85 -43.27
CA PHE A 2 51.05 17.09 -42.09
C PHE A 2 49.61 17.51 -41.77
N LYS A 3 48.64 16.63 -42.05
CA LYS A 3 47.23 16.84 -41.69
C LYS A 3 47.07 16.39 -40.24
N GLN A 4 46.83 17.34 -39.33
CA GLN A 4 46.34 17.03 -37.98
C GLN A 4 44.89 16.55 -38.09
N ILE A 5 44.66 15.29 -37.73
CA ILE A 5 43.31 14.72 -37.57
C ILE A 5 42.88 15.08 -36.15
N PHE A 6 41.95 16.01 -36.02
CA PHE A 6 41.22 16.21 -34.77
C PHE A 6 40.21 15.06 -34.62
N ALA A 7 40.45 14.17 -33.66
CA ALA A 7 39.48 13.19 -33.24
C ALA A 7 38.36 13.90 -32.47
N LEU A 8 37.18 14.00 -33.08
CA LEU A 8 35.94 14.37 -32.39
C LEU A 8 35.55 13.22 -31.46
N ILE A 9 35.75 13.42 -30.15
CA ILE A 9 35.19 12.54 -29.12
C ILE A 9 33.68 12.85 -29.06
N PRO A 10 32.79 11.86 -29.31
CA PRO A 10 31.37 12.08 -29.11
C PRO A 10 31.11 12.18 -27.61
N ILE A 11 30.75 13.38 -27.15
CA ILE A 11 30.12 13.56 -25.84
C ILE A 11 28.73 12.95 -25.98
N ILE A 12 28.59 11.70 -25.57
CA ILE A 12 27.28 11.10 -25.34
C ILE A 12 26.73 11.82 -24.12
N ALA A 13 25.88 12.81 -24.35
CA ALA A 13 24.98 13.31 -23.32
C ALA A 13 24.07 12.14 -22.94
N ALA A 14 24.40 11.45 -21.86
CA ALA A 14 23.46 10.56 -21.20
C ALA A 14 22.29 11.44 -20.80
N VAL A 15 21.16 11.31 -21.50
CA VAL A 15 19.88 11.78 -20.98
C VAL A 15 19.70 10.98 -19.69
N LEU A 16 19.91 11.64 -18.55
CA LEU A 16 19.52 11.10 -17.26
C LEU A 16 18.01 10.93 -17.35
N ALA A 17 17.55 9.73 -17.71
CA ALA A 17 16.18 9.34 -17.41
C ALA A 17 16.06 9.52 -15.89
N ASN A 18 15.22 10.46 -15.47
CA ASN A 18 15.06 10.76 -14.07
C ASN A 18 14.47 9.51 -13.40
N GLU A 19 15.30 8.77 -12.66
CA GLU A 19 14.92 7.53 -12.00
C GLU A 19 13.74 7.82 -11.07
N LYS A 20 12.60 7.20 -11.33
CA LYS A 20 11.39 7.43 -10.55
C LYS A 20 11.59 6.89 -9.13
N THR A 21 11.33 7.74 -8.13
CA THR A 21 11.50 7.35 -6.73
C THR A 21 10.19 6.91 -6.11
N ILE A 22 10.23 5.76 -5.45
CA ILE A 22 9.09 5.17 -4.74
C ILE A 22 9.41 5.11 -3.25
N LEU A 23 8.52 5.67 -2.43
CA LEU A 23 8.50 5.35 -1.01
C LEU A 23 7.61 4.13 -0.80
N LEU A 24 8.19 3.03 -0.31
CA LEU A 24 7.49 1.79 -0.02
C LEU A 24 7.23 1.67 1.50
N SER A 25 6.02 1.30 1.88
CA SER A 25 5.61 1.07 3.27
C SER A 25 4.59 -0.07 3.35
N ASN A 26 4.11 -0.42 4.55
CA ASN A 26 3.01 -1.36 4.81
C ASN A 26 2.53 -1.23 6.27
N ASP A 27 1.63 -2.11 6.69
CA ASP A 27 1.31 -2.34 8.10
C ASP A 27 1.74 -3.72 8.64
N ASP A 28 2.14 -4.68 7.80
CA ASP A 28 2.68 -5.97 8.27
C ASP A 28 4.06 -5.87 8.94
N GLY A 29 4.76 -4.76 8.69
CA GLY A 29 6.08 -4.47 9.22
C GLY A 29 7.18 -4.62 8.17
N TRP A 30 8.30 -3.94 8.41
CA TRP A 30 9.41 -3.79 7.48
C TRP A 30 10.12 -5.11 7.09
N ALA A 31 9.94 -6.15 7.89
CA ALA A 31 10.58 -7.46 7.74
C ALA A 31 9.63 -8.53 7.18
N ALA A 32 8.38 -8.17 6.86
CA ALA A 32 7.42 -9.10 6.26
C ALA A 32 7.85 -9.50 4.84
N LEU A 33 7.57 -10.73 4.44
CA LEU A 33 7.96 -11.28 3.15
C LEU A 33 7.42 -10.47 1.96
N ASN A 34 6.13 -10.08 1.99
CA ASN A 34 5.48 -9.41 0.85
C ASN A 34 6.13 -8.05 0.51
N ILE A 35 6.36 -7.19 1.50
CA ILE A 35 6.99 -5.87 1.26
C ILE A 35 8.44 -6.03 0.79
N ARG A 36 9.16 -7.07 1.27
CA ARG A 36 10.54 -7.34 0.86
C ARG A 36 10.61 -7.87 -0.57
N ALA A 37 9.68 -8.73 -0.99
CA ALA A 37 9.54 -9.14 -2.38
C ALA A 37 9.20 -7.94 -3.29
N ALA A 38 8.27 -7.07 -2.88
CA ALA A 38 7.93 -5.86 -3.63
C ALA A 38 9.11 -4.89 -3.74
N TYR A 39 9.86 -4.67 -2.66
CA TYR A 39 11.10 -3.87 -2.68
C TYR A 39 12.08 -4.40 -3.71
N ARG A 40 12.33 -5.73 -3.72
CA ARG A 40 13.25 -6.38 -4.65
C ARG A 40 12.80 -6.21 -6.10
N GLU A 41 11.56 -6.56 -6.43
CA GLU A 41 11.08 -6.50 -7.82
C GLU A 41 11.00 -5.05 -8.35
N LEU A 42 10.58 -4.09 -7.53
CA LEU A 42 10.60 -2.66 -7.92
C LEU A 42 12.03 -2.16 -8.13
N THR A 43 12.98 -2.55 -7.28
CA THR A 43 14.39 -2.18 -7.46
C THR A 43 14.97 -2.82 -8.73
N ASN A 44 14.67 -4.10 -8.99
CA ASN A 44 15.09 -4.81 -10.20
C ASN A 44 14.50 -4.21 -11.48
N ALA A 45 13.31 -3.61 -11.40
CA ALA A 45 12.68 -2.87 -12.49
C ALA A 45 13.31 -1.49 -12.76
N GLY A 46 14.28 -1.07 -11.94
CA GLY A 46 15.02 0.19 -12.12
C GLY A 46 14.40 1.40 -11.42
N TYR A 47 13.52 1.20 -10.43
CA TYR A 47 13.02 2.27 -9.57
C TYR A 47 13.98 2.55 -8.41
N ASN A 48 14.07 3.82 -8.01
CA ASN A 48 14.74 4.20 -6.78
C ASN A 48 13.79 3.95 -5.60
N VAL A 49 13.86 2.77 -4.97
CA VAL A 49 12.96 2.39 -3.88
C VAL A 49 13.57 2.71 -2.52
N ILE A 50 12.84 3.45 -1.68
CA ILE A 50 13.16 3.68 -0.27
C ILE A 50 12.04 3.06 0.54
N LEU A 51 12.34 2.11 1.43
CA LEU A 51 11.38 1.47 2.30
C LEU A 51 11.40 2.13 3.68
N SER A 52 10.24 2.55 4.17
CA SER A 52 10.03 3.03 5.54
C SER A 52 8.73 2.44 6.09
N ALA A 53 8.84 1.46 6.99
CA ALA A 53 7.70 0.70 7.48
C ALA A 53 7.74 0.51 9.01
N PRO A 54 6.61 0.15 9.64
CA PRO A 54 6.58 -0.17 11.06
C PRO A 54 7.58 -1.25 11.46
N ALA A 55 8.15 -1.14 12.67
CA ALA A 55 9.02 -2.16 13.24
C ALA A 55 8.27 -3.47 13.57
N ARG A 56 6.94 -3.43 13.71
CA ARG A 56 6.04 -4.52 14.15
C ARG A 56 4.79 -4.54 13.29
N GLN A 57 4.08 -5.66 13.25
CA GLN A 57 2.73 -5.75 12.67
C GLN A 57 1.76 -4.74 13.33
N ARG A 58 1.02 -3.98 12.50
CA ARG A 58 0.09 -2.92 12.87
C ARG A 58 -1.25 -3.01 12.11
N SER A 59 -1.64 -4.19 11.65
CA SER A 59 -2.97 -4.49 11.13
C SER A 59 -4.06 -4.00 12.09
N GLY A 60 -5.08 -3.34 11.56
CA GLY A 60 -6.17 -2.76 12.35
C GLY A 60 -5.89 -1.36 12.92
N TRP A 61 -4.76 -0.74 12.60
CA TRP A 61 -4.39 0.57 13.17
C TRP A 61 -4.83 1.79 12.33
N SER A 62 -5.46 1.59 11.17
CA SER A 62 -6.09 2.64 10.33
C SER A 62 -5.44 4.04 10.41
N GLY A 63 -6.25 5.07 10.67
CA GLY A 63 -5.85 6.46 10.82
C GLY A 63 -5.19 6.81 12.15
N LYS A 64 -4.88 5.83 13.01
CA LYS A 64 -4.12 6.10 14.25
C LYS A 64 -2.74 6.63 13.86
N PHE A 65 -2.36 7.79 14.38
CA PHE A 65 -1.05 8.37 14.20
C PHE A 65 -0.28 8.38 15.52
N GLN A 66 0.69 7.48 15.65
CA GLN A 66 1.50 7.30 16.85
C GLN A 66 2.96 7.23 16.46
N ILE A 67 3.77 8.03 17.15
CA ILE A 67 5.24 8.05 17.06
C ILE A 67 5.84 7.39 18.31
N PRO A 68 7.10 6.93 18.27
CA PRO A 68 7.75 6.37 19.45
C PRO A 68 7.89 7.41 20.56
N ASP A 69 7.74 6.96 21.80
CA ASP A 69 7.90 7.76 23.03
C ASP A 69 9.18 7.38 23.80
N SER A 70 10.05 6.59 23.17
CA SER A 70 11.31 6.08 23.70
C SER A 70 12.36 6.06 22.60
N LYS A 71 13.64 6.22 22.97
CA LYS A 71 14.77 6.12 22.03
C LYS A 71 15.04 4.68 21.57
N THR A 72 14.50 3.71 22.29
CA THR A 72 14.67 2.28 22.03
C THR A 72 13.33 1.57 21.98
N LEU A 73 13.26 0.48 21.23
CA LEU A 73 12.08 -0.37 21.16
C LEU A 73 11.78 -0.99 22.54
N LYS A 74 10.55 -0.76 23.02
CA LYS A 74 10.05 -1.33 24.29
C LYS A 74 9.74 -2.82 24.17
N GLU A 75 9.47 -3.28 22.96
CA GLU A 75 9.24 -4.66 22.54
C GLU A 75 10.13 -4.96 21.34
N ALA A 76 10.35 -6.22 20.99
CA ALA A 76 11.09 -6.52 19.77
C ALA A 76 10.26 -6.13 18.53
N GLY A 77 10.93 -5.88 17.41
CA GLY A 77 10.29 -5.84 16.10
C GLY A 77 9.63 -7.17 15.74
N GLU A 78 8.84 -7.16 14.68
CA GLU A 78 8.26 -8.40 14.12
C GLU A 78 9.38 -9.42 13.88
N PHE A 79 9.12 -10.70 14.14
CA PHE A 79 10.12 -11.78 14.01
C PHE A 79 11.37 -11.59 14.91
N ASN A 80 11.26 -10.79 15.98
CA ASN A 80 12.38 -10.36 16.82
C ASN A 80 13.47 -9.59 16.01
N TYR A 81 13.04 -8.92 14.93
CA TYR A 81 13.89 -8.21 14.00
C TYR A 81 13.43 -6.75 13.83
N PRO A 82 14.08 -5.79 14.51
CA PRO A 82 15.25 -5.94 15.39
C PRO A 82 14.84 -6.33 16.83
N PRO A 83 15.78 -6.81 17.68
CA PRO A 83 15.45 -7.24 19.04
C PRO A 83 15.04 -6.08 19.95
N LYS A 84 14.32 -6.38 21.02
CA LYS A 84 13.96 -5.41 22.07
C LYS A 84 15.20 -4.65 22.57
N GLY A 85 15.05 -3.35 22.79
CA GLY A 85 16.15 -2.47 23.22
C GLY A 85 17.00 -1.91 22.07
N SER A 86 16.79 -2.37 20.83
CA SER A 86 17.32 -1.69 19.63
C SER A 86 16.78 -0.25 19.55
N PRO A 87 17.40 0.65 18.77
CA PRO A 87 16.87 1.99 18.53
C PRO A 87 15.40 1.98 18.07
N SER A 88 14.62 3.01 18.39
CA SER A 88 13.20 3.11 18.01
C SER A 88 12.96 3.26 16.49
N TRP A 89 14.02 3.44 15.73
CA TRP A 89 14.05 3.48 14.27
C TRP A 89 15.48 3.19 13.82
N GLY A 90 15.63 2.70 12.60
CA GLY A 90 16.93 2.37 12.03
C GLY A 90 16.78 1.81 10.63
N HIS A 91 17.88 1.33 10.05
CA HIS A 91 17.89 0.73 8.71
C HIS A 91 18.66 -0.60 8.70
N GLU A 92 18.51 -1.37 7.63
CA GLU A 92 19.35 -2.54 7.36
C GLU A 92 20.83 -2.15 7.35
N SER A 93 21.67 -2.97 7.99
CA SER A 93 23.10 -2.64 8.12
C SER A 93 23.85 -2.61 6.79
N ASP A 94 23.39 -3.40 5.83
CA ASP A 94 23.95 -3.55 4.48
C ASP A 94 23.18 -2.77 3.42
N ASN A 95 22.03 -2.19 3.77
CA ASN A 95 21.19 -1.42 2.85
C ASN A 95 20.52 -0.23 3.54
N ASN A 96 21.08 0.96 3.31
CA ASN A 96 20.57 2.20 3.87
C ASN A 96 19.24 2.68 3.25
N LYS A 97 18.64 1.96 2.29
CA LYS A 97 17.31 2.27 1.72
C LYS A 97 16.17 1.53 2.41
N ILE A 98 16.44 0.66 3.40
CA ILE A 98 15.39 -0.13 4.07
C ILE A 98 15.35 0.24 5.54
N TRP A 99 14.31 0.96 5.95
CA TRP A 99 14.14 1.53 7.28
C TRP A 99 12.95 0.92 8.04
N TYR A 100 13.12 0.79 9.36
CA TYR A 100 12.04 0.53 10.29
C TYR A 100 11.78 1.73 11.21
N PHE A 101 10.54 1.85 11.68
CA PHE A 101 10.10 2.89 12.60
C PHE A 101 9.12 2.33 13.64
N ASP A 102 9.32 2.58 14.93
CA ASP A 102 8.41 2.16 16.00
C ASP A 102 7.19 3.08 16.13
N GLY A 103 6.40 3.12 15.06
CA GLY A 103 5.19 3.92 14.96
C GLY A 103 4.04 3.15 14.30
N THR A 104 2.98 3.89 13.96
CA THR A 104 1.90 3.37 13.11
C THR A 104 2.29 3.43 11.63
N PRO A 105 1.55 2.74 10.74
CA PRO A 105 1.81 2.77 9.30
C PRO A 105 1.86 4.20 8.74
N GLY A 106 0.86 5.02 9.05
CA GLY A 106 0.87 6.45 8.67
C GLY A 106 2.06 7.22 9.25
N ALA A 107 2.49 6.94 10.47
CA ALA A 107 3.67 7.58 11.04
C ALA A 107 4.99 7.12 10.38
N ALA A 108 5.07 5.88 9.92
CA ALA A 108 6.21 5.36 9.15
C ALA A 108 6.33 6.00 7.76
N VAL A 109 5.19 6.27 7.09
CA VAL A 109 5.16 7.06 5.84
C VAL A 109 5.67 8.47 6.11
N ALA A 110 5.15 9.16 7.12
CA ALA A 110 5.61 10.49 7.49
C ALA A 110 7.10 10.51 7.86
N PHE A 111 7.59 9.50 8.59
CA PHE A 111 9.02 9.36 8.91
C PHE A 111 9.88 9.24 7.65
N GLY A 112 9.42 8.45 6.67
CA GLY A 112 10.09 8.31 5.37
C GLY A 112 10.20 9.64 4.62
N LEU A 113 9.06 10.33 4.47
CA LEU A 113 8.95 11.58 3.72
C LEU A 113 9.65 12.77 4.40
N GLU A 114 9.45 12.94 5.71
CA GLU A 114 9.83 14.16 6.42
C GLU A 114 11.23 14.08 7.06
N TYR A 115 11.77 12.87 7.26
CA TYR A 115 13.05 12.68 7.92
C TYR A 115 14.04 11.86 7.08
N VAL A 116 13.71 10.62 6.72
CA VAL A 116 14.65 9.72 6.04
C VAL A 116 15.12 10.31 4.71
N ILE A 117 14.18 10.68 3.84
CA ILE A 117 14.51 11.18 2.50
C ILE A 117 15.31 12.49 2.56
N PRO A 118 14.86 13.53 3.29
CA PRO A 118 15.60 14.79 3.37
C PRO A 118 17.00 14.68 3.98
N ASN A 119 17.21 13.76 4.94
CA ASN A 119 18.48 13.67 5.67
C ASN A 119 19.48 12.66 5.07
N TYR A 120 19.01 11.66 4.31
CA TYR A 120 19.86 10.57 3.82
C TYR A 120 19.92 10.47 2.29
N PHE A 121 19.05 11.16 1.55
CA PHE A 121 18.90 10.99 0.11
C PHE A 121 18.85 12.32 -0.68
N ASN A 122 19.55 13.37 -0.25
CA ASN A 122 19.83 14.63 -0.98
C ASN A 122 18.82 15.05 -2.07
N ASP A 123 17.86 15.93 -1.75
CA ASP A 123 16.88 16.52 -2.69
C ASP A 123 16.13 15.50 -3.58
N THR A 124 16.02 14.24 -3.13
CA THR A 124 15.23 13.22 -3.84
C THR A 124 13.76 13.56 -3.79
N LYS A 125 13.15 13.77 -4.96
CA LYS A 125 11.69 13.89 -5.13
C LYS A 125 11.06 12.50 -5.10
N VAL A 126 10.06 12.29 -4.26
CA VAL A 126 9.20 11.09 -4.30
C VAL A 126 8.14 11.26 -5.38
N ASP A 127 8.03 10.29 -6.29
CA ASP A 127 7.04 10.29 -7.37
C ASP A 127 5.78 9.48 -7.00
N LEU A 128 5.90 8.49 -6.12
CA LEU A 128 4.79 7.62 -5.68
C LEU A 128 5.06 7.05 -4.29
N VAL A 129 4.00 6.94 -3.48
CA VAL A 129 4.00 6.14 -2.25
C VAL A 129 3.21 4.86 -2.48
N VAL A 130 3.84 3.71 -2.24
CA VAL A 130 3.22 2.38 -2.34
C VAL A 130 3.13 1.79 -0.94
N ASN A 131 1.92 1.41 -0.51
CA ASN A 131 1.68 0.77 0.78
C ASN A 131 1.20 -0.68 0.55
N GLY A 132 1.94 -1.64 1.10
CA GLY A 132 1.74 -3.07 0.91
C GLY A 132 2.88 -3.72 0.08
N PRO A 133 2.66 -4.91 -0.50
CA PRO A 133 1.42 -5.69 -0.45
C PRO A 133 1.10 -6.17 0.97
N ASN A 134 -0.11 -5.86 1.44
CA ASN A 134 -0.65 -6.34 2.70
C ASN A 134 -0.98 -7.83 2.64
N GLU A 135 -0.85 -8.53 3.76
CA GLU A 135 -1.36 -9.87 3.96
C GLU A 135 -2.83 -9.86 4.38
N GLY A 136 -3.67 -10.45 3.55
CA GLY A 136 -5.12 -10.30 3.64
C GLY A 136 -5.61 -9.08 2.84
N THR A 137 -6.88 -9.14 2.45
CA THR A 137 -7.48 -8.10 1.61
C THR A 137 -8.07 -6.95 2.44
N ASN A 138 -8.13 -5.76 1.84
CA ASN A 138 -8.74 -4.57 2.39
C ASN A 138 -9.89 -4.14 1.48
N LEU A 139 -10.99 -4.90 1.52
CA LEU A 139 -12.13 -4.79 0.60
C LEU A 139 -13.28 -3.96 1.18
N GLY A 140 -13.81 -3.07 0.34
CA GLY A 140 -15.03 -2.33 0.59
C GLY A 140 -14.87 -1.18 1.60
N ASN A 141 -15.95 -0.40 1.74
CA ASN A 141 -15.95 0.81 2.56
C ASN A 141 -15.59 0.56 4.03
N GLY A 142 -15.98 -0.59 4.59
CA GLY A 142 -15.76 -0.90 6.01
C GLY A 142 -14.29 -1.05 6.40
N MET A 143 -13.40 -1.36 5.45
CA MET A 143 -11.98 -1.53 5.73
C MET A 143 -11.23 -0.19 5.85
N TYR A 144 -11.79 0.91 5.35
CA TYR A 144 -11.13 2.21 5.37
C TYR A 144 -10.93 2.79 6.78
N THR A 145 -11.76 2.37 7.75
CA THR A 145 -11.64 2.79 9.15
C THR A 145 -10.81 1.83 10.00
N ILE A 146 -10.25 0.77 9.41
CA ILE A 146 -9.56 -0.30 10.16
C ILE A 146 -8.18 -0.64 9.55
N SER A 147 -8.07 -0.69 8.22
CA SER A 147 -6.85 -1.07 7.50
C SER A 147 -5.68 -0.10 7.72
N GLY A 148 -4.56 -0.61 8.21
CA GLY A 148 -3.33 0.17 8.34
C GLY A 148 -2.69 0.50 6.99
N THR A 149 -2.74 -0.42 6.03
CA THR A 149 -2.28 -0.17 4.64
C THR A 149 -3.04 0.97 3.96
N ILE A 150 -4.38 1.03 4.10
CA ILE A 150 -5.17 2.17 3.61
C ILE A 150 -4.84 3.44 4.39
N GLY A 151 -4.74 3.36 5.72
CA GLY A 151 -4.40 4.50 6.58
C GLY A 151 -3.02 5.11 6.28
N ALA A 152 -2.03 4.29 5.92
CA ALA A 152 -0.73 4.73 5.44
C ALA A 152 -0.84 5.48 4.10
N THR A 153 -1.67 4.97 3.19
CA THR A 153 -1.94 5.60 1.89
C THR A 153 -2.62 6.95 2.05
N TYR A 154 -3.59 7.08 2.96
CA TYR A 154 -4.19 8.36 3.32
C TYR A 154 -3.15 9.37 3.78
N ASN A 155 -2.21 8.92 4.60
CA ASN A 155 -1.17 9.79 5.14
C ASN A 155 -0.26 10.38 4.05
N ALA A 156 0.00 9.61 2.98
CA ALA A 156 0.69 10.08 1.78
C ALA A 156 -0.15 11.10 1.00
N VAL A 157 -1.42 10.78 0.72
CA VAL A 157 -2.32 11.66 -0.04
C VAL A 157 -2.54 13.00 0.69
N TYR A 158 -2.70 12.98 2.02
CA TYR A 158 -2.79 14.20 2.84
C TYR A 158 -1.55 15.09 2.76
N ARG A 159 -0.40 14.52 2.38
CA ARG A 159 0.87 15.23 2.18
C ARG A 159 1.13 15.58 0.72
N ASN A 160 0.10 15.50 -0.13
CA ASN A 160 0.17 15.80 -1.56
C ASN A 160 1.09 14.85 -2.35
N TYR A 161 1.26 13.62 -1.87
CA TYR A 161 1.94 12.56 -2.62
C TYR A 161 0.91 11.60 -3.22
N PRO A 162 1.07 11.19 -4.50
CA PRO A 162 0.30 10.09 -5.06
C PRO A 162 0.49 8.83 -4.21
N GLY A 163 -0.62 8.19 -3.83
CA GLY A 163 -0.59 7.04 -2.92
C GLY A 163 -1.41 5.88 -3.46
N ILE A 164 -0.85 4.67 -3.38
CA ILE A 164 -1.58 3.43 -3.65
C ILE A 164 -1.49 2.45 -2.47
N ALA A 165 -2.62 1.81 -2.17
CA ALA A 165 -2.76 0.71 -1.22
C ALA A 165 -2.85 -0.61 -2.00
N ILE A 166 -2.05 -1.61 -1.61
CA ILE A 166 -2.00 -2.92 -2.26
C ILE A 166 -2.17 -4.00 -1.21
N SER A 167 -3.07 -4.94 -1.46
CA SER A 167 -3.40 -6.04 -0.55
C SER A 167 -3.52 -7.36 -1.31
N GLY A 168 -3.20 -8.49 -0.69
CA GLY A 168 -3.31 -9.81 -1.30
C GLY A 168 -4.07 -10.80 -0.43
N SER A 169 -4.91 -11.65 -1.02
CA SER A 169 -5.73 -12.62 -0.29
C SER A 169 -4.95 -13.73 0.42
N ASN A 170 -3.73 -14.07 -0.01
CA ASN A 170 -2.91 -15.04 0.69
C ASN A 170 -2.50 -14.49 2.07
N GLY A 171 -2.60 -15.33 3.11
CA GLY A 171 -2.13 -15.00 4.47
C GLY A 171 -0.86 -15.77 4.78
N ASN A 172 0.26 -15.08 5.04
CA ASN A 172 1.51 -15.76 5.32
C ASN A 172 2.50 -14.85 6.07
N ASN A 173 2.19 -14.49 7.33
CA ASN A 173 2.99 -13.54 8.12
C ASN A 173 4.36 -14.14 8.42
N SER A 174 5.24 -13.96 7.44
CA SER A 174 6.48 -14.71 7.28
C SER A 174 7.65 -13.77 7.26
N PHE A 175 8.72 -14.22 7.91
CA PHE A 175 9.96 -13.48 7.92
C PHE A 175 10.66 -13.61 6.57
N PHE A 176 11.06 -12.49 5.97
CA PHE A 176 11.63 -12.49 4.63
C PHE A 176 12.89 -13.35 4.49
N LYS A 177 13.70 -13.48 5.56
CA LYS A 177 14.96 -14.24 5.51
C LYS A 177 14.75 -15.74 5.37
N ASP A 178 13.58 -16.25 5.74
CA ASP A 178 13.26 -17.67 5.61
C ASP A 178 13.03 -18.08 4.14
N PHE A 179 12.94 -17.10 3.23
CA PHE A 179 12.60 -17.28 1.80
C PHE A 179 13.68 -16.72 0.86
N GLU A 180 14.90 -16.47 1.33
CA GLU A 180 16.01 -15.93 0.50
C GLU A 180 16.37 -16.83 -0.70
N ASN A 181 16.07 -18.13 -0.62
CA ASN A 181 16.32 -19.08 -1.72
C ASN A 181 15.12 -19.26 -2.66
N ASP A 182 13.97 -18.65 -2.35
CA ASP A 182 12.70 -18.84 -3.06
C ASP A 182 12.35 -17.64 -3.96
N GLU A 183 13.29 -16.72 -4.24
CA GLU A 183 13.04 -15.54 -5.06
C GLU A 183 12.58 -15.86 -6.49
N ASN A 184 12.97 -17.02 -7.00
CA ASN A 184 12.59 -17.52 -8.33
C ASN A 184 11.39 -18.47 -8.29
N ASP A 185 10.82 -18.75 -7.11
CA ASP A 185 9.64 -19.59 -7.00
C ASP A 185 8.43 -18.87 -7.63
N THR A 186 7.94 -19.45 -8.73
CA THR A 186 6.81 -18.93 -9.50
C THR A 186 5.44 -19.18 -8.85
N LEU A 187 5.37 -19.99 -7.79
CA LEU A 187 4.15 -20.29 -7.03
C LEU A 187 4.13 -19.59 -5.67
N LEU A 188 5.23 -18.96 -5.25
CA LEU A 188 5.23 -18.15 -4.05
C LEU A 188 4.41 -16.87 -4.27
N ALA A 189 3.32 -16.71 -3.51
CA ALA A 189 2.39 -15.60 -3.66
C ALA A 189 3.08 -14.22 -3.55
N ALA A 190 4.06 -14.07 -2.66
CA ALA A 190 4.84 -12.84 -2.52
C ALA A 190 5.55 -12.44 -3.84
N ASN A 191 6.11 -13.40 -4.58
CA ASN A 191 6.76 -13.15 -5.86
C ASN A 191 5.75 -12.81 -6.97
N ILE A 192 4.59 -13.48 -6.98
CA ILE A 192 3.50 -13.17 -7.92
C ILE A 192 3.01 -11.74 -7.67
N TYR A 193 2.65 -11.40 -6.43
CA TYR A 193 2.19 -10.07 -6.05
C TYR A 193 3.22 -8.99 -6.36
N ALA A 194 4.50 -9.21 -6.02
CA ALA A 194 5.57 -8.25 -6.30
C ALA A 194 5.70 -7.95 -7.81
N LYS A 195 5.63 -8.97 -8.68
CA LYS A 195 5.62 -8.78 -10.14
C LYS A 195 4.40 -7.99 -10.62
N LYS A 196 3.22 -8.25 -10.04
CA LYS A 196 1.99 -7.48 -10.34
C LYS A 196 2.08 -6.04 -9.85
N VAL A 197 2.72 -5.78 -8.70
CA VAL A 197 3.02 -4.42 -8.24
C VAL A 197 3.88 -3.67 -9.25
N VAL A 198 4.97 -4.28 -9.73
CA VAL A 198 5.80 -3.69 -10.79
C VAL A 198 4.97 -3.39 -12.05
N GLN A 199 4.18 -4.36 -12.53
CA GLN A 199 3.31 -4.16 -13.70
C GLN A 199 2.36 -2.98 -13.52
N PHE A 200 1.75 -2.85 -12.35
CA PHE A 200 0.81 -1.77 -12.04
C PHE A 200 1.50 -0.41 -11.99
N VAL A 201 2.63 -0.32 -11.27
CA VAL A 201 3.43 0.90 -11.13
C VAL A 201 3.95 1.36 -12.50
N ASP A 202 4.46 0.44 -13.32
CA ASP A 202 4.86 0.70 -14.70
C ASP A 202 3.73 1.33 -15.51
N GLN A 203 2.54 0.73 -15.46
CA GLN A 203 1.38 1.20 -16.21
C GLN A 203 0.91 2.57 -15.71
N LEU A 204 0.97 2.80 -14.39
CA LEU A 204 0.60 4.07 -13.78
C LEU A 204 1.55 5.20 -14.22
N PHE A 205 2.87 4.96 -14.21
CA PHE A 205 3.84 5.93 -14.71
C PHE A 205 3.75 6.15 -16.22
N LYS A 206 3.54 5.10 -17.02
CA LYS A 206 3.34 5.22 -18.48
C LYS A 206 2.08 5.99 -18.84
N GLY A 207 1.02 5.87 -18.03
CA GLY A 207 -0.26 6.55 -18.22
C GLY A 207 -0.30 7.99 -17.75
N ALA A 208 0.72 8.44 -17.01
CA ALA A 208 0.78 9.81 -16.48
C ALA A 208 0.87 10.82 -17.62
N LYS A 209 -0.03 11.80 -17.62
CA LYS A 209 -0.08 12.85 -18.66
C LYS A 209 0.80 14.06 -18.32
N ASP A 210 1.03 14.31 -17.04
CA ASP A 210 1.81 15.43 -16.49
C ASP A 210 2.70 14.94 -15.32
N ASP A 211 3.27 15.87 -14.56
CA ASP A 211 4.07 15.59 -13.36
C ASP A 211 3.33 14.87 -12.22
N SER A 212 1.99 14.80 -12.28
CA SER A 212 1.15 14.08 -11.32
C SER A 212 0.54 12.83 -11.94
N ILE A 213 0.87 11.67 -11.37
CA ILE A 213 0.37 10.36 -11.83
C ILE A 213 -1.06 10.05 -11.37
N LEU A 214 -1.57 10.79 -10.39
CA LEU A 214 -2.94 10.73 -9.87
C LEU A 214 -3.50 12.14 -9.67
N PRO A 215 -4.82 12.34 -9.72
CA PRO A 215 -5.43 13.60 -9.29
C PRO A 215 -5.11 13.89 -7.83
N ILE A 216 -4.98 15.18 -7.47
CA ILE A 216 -4.83 15.60 -6.08
C ILE A 216 -6.03 15.07 -5.29
N THR A 217 -5.83 14.75 -4.00
CA THR A 217 -6.80 14.13 -3.10
C THR A 217 -7.22 12.70 -3.47
N THR A 218 -6.63 12.09 -4.51
CA THR A 218 -7.00 10.75 -4.98
C THR A 218 -5.92 9.72 -4.68
N GLY A 219 -6.34 8.54 -4.23
CA GLY A 219 -5.49 7.35 -4.14
C GLY A 219 -6.17 6.13 -4.77
N LEU A 220 -5.43 5.02 -4.87
CA LEU A 220 -5.95 3.75 -5.38
C LEU A 220 -5.87 2.66 -4.32
N ASN A 221 -6.85 1.76 -4.31
CA ASN A 221 -6.88 0.54 -3.51
C ASN A 221 -6.91 -0.66 -4.46
N ILE A 222 -5.98 -1.58 -4.27
CA ILE A 222 -5.78 -2.75 -5.11
C ILE A 222 -5.85 -4.00 -4.24
N ASN A 223 -6.67 -4.98 -4.64
CA ASN A 223 -6.77 -6.27 -3.96
C ASN A 223 -6.52 -7.41 -4.94
N PHE A 224 -5.46 -8.17 -4.70
CA PHE A 224 -5.16 -9.39 -5.45
C PHE A 224 -5.97 -10.58 -4.92
N PRO A 225 -6.39 -11.50 -5.80
CA PRO A 225 -7.01 -12.76 -5.38
C PRO A 225 -5.97 -13.68 -4.74
N SER A 226 -6.42 -14.83 -4.22
CA SER A 226 -5.49 -15.89 -3.84
C SER A 226 -4.77 -16.37 -5.09
N VAL A 227 -3.46 -16.60 -4.96
CA VAL A 227 -2.59 -17.03 -6.06
C VAL A 227 -1.63 -18.11 -5.59
N GLY A 228 -0.96 -18.75 -6.54
CA GLY A 228 0.19 -19.61 -6.25
C GLY A 228 -0.21 -20.86 -5.50
N TYR A 229 0.48 -21.22 -4.42
CA TYR A 229 0.16 -22.45 -3.68
C TYR A 229 -1.26 -22.50 -3.10
N ASP A 230 -1.89 -21.38 -2.78
CA ASP A 230 -3.28 -21.37 -2.27
C ASP A 230 -4.32 -21.46 -3.40
N ASP A 231 -3.93 -21.10 -4.63
CA ASP A 231 -4.73 -21.25 -5.84
C ASP A 231 -3.82 -21.38 -7.07
N GLU A 232 -3.41 -22.62 -7.36
CA GLU A 232 -2.47 -22.88 -8.46
C GLU A 232 -3.07 -22.57 -9.84
N SER A 233 -4.39 -22.41 -9.94
CA SER A 233 -5.04 -21.98 -11.18
C SER A 233 -4.82 -20.48 -11.45
N CYS A 234 -4.50 -19.72 -10.42
CA CYS A 234 -4.29 -18.28 -10.48
C CYS A 234 -2.82 -17.89 -10.27
N LYS A 235 -2.11 -17.60 -11.37
CA LYS A 235 -0.69 -17.19 -11.35
C LYS A 235 -0.43 -15.81 -11.96
N ASP A 236 -1.39 -15.29 -12.71
CA ASP A 236 -1.34 -13.96 -13.31
C ASP A 236 -2.75 -13.34 -13.32
N PRO A 237 -3.19 -12.77 -12.19
CA PRO A 237 -4.55 -12.29 -12.08
C PRO A 237 -4.82 -11.07 -12.96
N GLU A 238 -5.98 -11.06 -13.61
CA GLU A 238 -6.39 -10.00 -14.54
C GLU A 238 -6.81 -8.73 -13.80
N TRP A 239 -6.60 -7.56 -14.40
CA TRP A 239 -6.96 -6.27 -13.79
C TRP A 239 -8.41 -5.88 -14.10
N VAL A 240 -9.16 -5.46 -13.08
CA VAL A 240 -10.53 -4.96 -13.24
C VAL A 240 -10.72 -3.67 -12.44
N PHE A 241 -11.22 -2.62 -13.10
CA PHE A 241 -11.65 -1.41 -12.40
C PHE A 241 -12.96 -1.66 -11.66
N THR A 242 -12.98 -1.30 -10.39
CA THR A 242 -14.07 -1.59 -9.46
C THR A 242 -14.47 -0.36 -8.66
N LYS A 243 -15.56 -0.49 -7.90
CA LYS A 243 -15.96 0.44 -6.85
C LYS A 243 -15.94 -0.25 -5.48
N PHE A 244 -15.90 0.52 -4.40
CA PHE A 244 -15.90 -0.04 -3.04
C PHE A 244 -17.25 -0.59 -2.62
N SER A 245 -18.31 0.18 -2.83
CA SER A 245 -19.66 -0.24 -2.45
C SER A 245 -20.10 -1.43 -3.26
N GLY A 246 -20.92 -2.29 -2.68
CA GLY A 246 -21.53 -3.38 -3.43
C GLY A 246 -21.83 -4.56 -2.56
N LYS A 247 -22.40 -5.59 -3.19
CA LYS A 247 -22.63 -6.85 -2.53
C LYS A 247 -21.31 -7.38 -1.93
N ASP A 248 -21.42 -8.10 -0.82
CA ASP A 248 -20.30 -8.73 -0.11
C ASP A 248 -19.31 -7.75 0.55
N SER A 249 -19.55 -6.44 0.46
CA SER A 249 -18.87 -5.45 1.31
C SER A 249 -19.28 -5.63 2.77
N THR A 250 -18.29 -5.69 3.67
CA THR A 250 -18.53 -5.89 5.10
C THR A 250 -17.78 -4.88 5.96
N THR A 251 -18.21 -4.77 7.21
CA THR A 251 -17.50 -4.07 8.28
C THR A 251 -17.33 -5.02 9.46
N SER A 252 -16.33 -4.76 10.31
CA SER A 252 -16.11 -5.54 11.53
C SER A 252 -17.31 -5.50 12.46
N ASP A 253 -17.58 -6.65 13.06
CA ASP A 253 -18.59 -6.88 14.08
C ASP A 253 -18.05 -7.88 15.12
N LEU A 254 -18.87 -8.21 16.11
CA LEU A 254 -18.54 -9.17 17.15
C LEU A 254 -19.63 -10.22 17.35
N LYS A 255 -19.22 -11.47 17.59
CA LYS A 255 -20.12 -12.57 17.92
C LYS A 255 -19.74 -13.17 19.26
N TYR A 256 -20.73 -13.35 20.14
CA TYR A 256 -20.51 -14.03 21.41
C TYR A 256 -20.40 -15.55 21.19
N ASN A 257 -19.26 -16.13 21.56
CA ASN A 257 -19.06 -17.57 21.61
C ASN A 257 -19.44 -18.10 23.00
N LYS A 258 -20.50 -18.90 23.06
CA LYS A 258 -21.02 -19.48 24.32
C LYS A 258 -20.12 -20.56 24.90
N GLU A 259 -19.31 -21.24 24.08
CA GLU A 259 -18.44 -22.33 24.49
C GLU A 259 -17.19 -21.79 25.18
N SER A 260 -16.58 -20.75 24.62
CA SER A 260 -15.41 -20.08 25.22
C SER A 260 -15.80 -19.04 26.26
N GLY A 261 -17.04 -18.51 26.22
CA GLY A 261 -17.47 -17.38 27.04
C GLY A 261 -16.86 -16.05 26.60
N LEU A 262 -16.27 -15.99 25.40
CA LEU A 262 -15.59 -14.82 24.85
C LEU A 262 -16.29 -14.30 23.59
N PHE A 263 -16.01 -13.04 23.23
CA PHE A 263 -16.39 -12.50 21.93
C PHE A 263 -15.31 -12.80 20.89
N GLU A 264 -15.76 -13.11 19.68
CA GLU A 264 -14.94 -13.35 18.50
C GLU A 264 -15.19 -12.27 17.47
N SER A 265 -14.16 -11.98 16.67
CA SER A 265 -14.31 -11.10 15.51
C SER A 265 -15.27 -11.73 14.50
N SER A 266 -16.19 -10.93 13.99
CA SER A 266 -17.06 -11.28 12.87
C SER A 266 -17.18 -10.10 11.91
N SER A 267 -18.00 -10.25 10.88
CA SER A 267 -18.29 -9.17 9.94
C SER A 267 -19.77 -9.14 9.60
N ILE A 268 -20.28 -7.95 9.32
CA ILE A 268 -21.65 -7.76 8.82
C ILE A 268 -21.65 -6.96 7.53
N GLY A 269 -22.60 -7.31 6.66
CA GLY A 269 -22.99 -6.46 5.54
C GLY A 269 -24.16 -5.56 5.93
N SER A 270 -24.31 -4.42 5.26
CA SER A 270 -25.44 -3.52 5.48
C SER A 270 -25.75 -2.71 4.22
N GLU A 271 -26.97 -2.19 4.13
CA GLU A 271 -27.38 -1.32 3.02
C GLU A 271 -26.46 -0.10 2.86
N ALA A 272 -25.93 0.44 3.96
CA ALA A 272 -24.96 1.54 3.95
C ALA A 272 -23.65 1.17 3.24
N LEU A 273 -23.21 -0.09 3.32
CA LEU A 273 -22.02 -0.57 2.63
C LEU A 273 -22.29 -0.89 1.15
N TYR A 274 -23.52 -1.31 0.84
CA TYR A 274 -23.92 -1.72 -0.51
C TYR A 274 -24.27 -0.53 -1.42
N THR A 275 -24.74 0.55 -0.80
CA THR A 275 -25.21 1.74 -1.51
C THR A 275 -24.05 2.49 -2.15
N CYS A 276 -24.18 2.75 -3.45
CA CYS A 276 -23.24 3.58 -4.18
C CYS A 276 -23.78 5.01 -4.26
N VAL A 277 -23.03 5.94 -3.67
CA VAL A 277 -23.35 7.38 -3.71
C VAL A 277 -22.29 8.16 -4.49
N PHE A 278 -21.03 7.76 -4.38
CA PHE A 278 -19.89 8.45 -4.99
C PHE A 278 -19.22 7.58 -6.06
N GLY A 279 -18.62 8.25 -7.05
CA GLY A 279 -17.87 7.60 -8.11
C GLY A 279 -18.75 6.96 -9.19
N ASN A 280 -18.19 6.02 -9.93
CA ASN A 280 -18.90 5.35 -11.02
C ASN A 280 -19.66 4.11 -10.51
N CYS A 281 -20.95 4.26 -10.26
CA CYS A 281 -21.81 3.17 -9.78
C CYS A 281 -22.09 2.08 -10.82
N SER A 282 -21.67 2.23 -12.08
CA SER A 282 -21.75 1.17 -13.09
C SER A 282 -20.65 0.11 -12.95
N LEU A 283 -19.62 0.37 -12.15
CA LEU A 283 -18.53 -0.58 -11.90
C LEU A 283 -18.98 -1.70 -10.96
N GLU A 284 -18.36 -2.87 -11.08
CA GLU A 284 -18.55 -3.97 -10.13
C GLU A 284 -17.93 -3.64 -8.77
N GLY A 285 -18.53 -4.17 -7.69
CA GLY A 285 -18.00 -4.00 -6.34
C GLY A 285 -16.75 -4.88 -6.13
N GLU A 286 -15.69 -4.35 -5.54
CA GLU A 286 -14.45 -5.11 -5.36
C GLU A 286 -14.62 -6.34 -4.46
N SER A 287 -15.43 -6.25 -3.41
CA SER A 287 -15.70 -7.40 -2.53
C SER A 287 -16.37 -8.54 -3.29
N GLN A 288 -17.34 -8.21 -4.15
CA GLN A 288 -18.03 -9.18 -5.00
C GLN A 288 -17.06 -9.82 -6.00
N LEU A 289 -16.24 -9.00 -6.68
CA LEU A 289 -15.26 -9.48 -7.65
C LEU A 289 -14.32 -10.53 -7.05
N LEU A 290 -13.81 -10.28 -5.85
CA LEU A 290 -12.89 -11.19 -5.17
C LEU A 290 -13.61 -12.42 -4.59
N ALA A 291 -14.86 -12.28 -4.16
CA ALA A 291 -15.68 -13.40 -3.67
C ALA A 291 -15.95 -14.45 -4.76
N ASP A 292 -16.03 -14.04 -6.03
CA ASP A 292 -16.25 -14.93 -7.16
C ASP A 292 -15.03 -15.80 -7.51
N LYS A 293 -13.83 -15.50 -6.97
CA LYS A 293 -12.59 -16.28 -7.14
C LYS A 293 -12.18 -16.55 -8.59
N ASN A 294 -12.38 -15.57 -9.47
CA ASN A 294 -12.12 -15.72 -10.91
C ASN A 294 -10.71 -15.28 -11.35
N CYS A 295 -9.70 -15.38 -10.47
CA CYS A 295 -8.34 -14.89 -10.73
C CYS A 295 -8.31 -13.42 -11.23
N LYS A 296 -9.05 -12.54 -10.56
CA LYS A 296 -9.16 -11.11 -10.90
C LYS A 296 -8.71 -10.25 -9.73
N THR A 297 -8.01 -9.17 -10.07
CA THR A 297 -7.50 -8.13 -9.18
C THR A 297 -8.40 -6.91 -9.27
N SER A 298 -8.87 -6.42 -8.12
CA SER A 298 -9.65 -5.18 -8.07
C SER A 298 -8.74 -3.96 -8.12
N VAL A 299 -9.21 -2.89 -8.77
CA VAL A 299 -8.57 -1.56 -8.77
C VAL A 299 -9.67 -0.53 -8.54
N SER A 300 -9.71 0.02 -7.35
CA SER A 300 -10.72 1.00 -6.93
C SER A 300 -10.06 2.34 -6.60
N ALA A 301 -10.57 3.44 -7.14
CA ALA A 301 -10.10 4.78 -6.80
C ALA A 301 -10.87 5.34 -5.60
N PHE A 302 -10.19 6.01 -4.67
CA PHE A 302 -10.80 6.74 -3.55
C PHE A 302 -10.39 8.20 -3.55
N SER A 303 -11.22 9.05 -2.94
CA SER A 303 -10.88 10.44 -2.61
C SER A 303 -10.78 10.61 -1.10
N VAL A 304 -9.95 11.56 -0.67
CA VAL A 304 -9.85 11.98 0.74
C VAL A 304 -10.66 13.24 1.07
N ASP A 305 -11.54 13.68 0.16
CA ASP A 305 -12.58 14.67 0.43
C ASP A 305 -13.87 13.95 0.87
N TYR A 306 -14.21 14.07 2.15
CA TYR A 306 -15.32 13.34 2.79
C TYR A 306 -16.64 14.09 2.82
N SER A 307 -16.70 15.27 2.20
CA SER A 307 -17.96 16.02 2.12
C SER A 307 -19.04 15.12 1.51
N ALA A 308 -20.26 15.21 2.03
CA ALA A 308 -21.34 14.36 1.55
C ALA A 308 -21.67 14.70 0.08
N SER A 309 -22.38 13.83 -0.63
CA SER A 309 -22.77 14.18 -1.99
C SER A 309 -23.72 15.37 -1.95
N LYS A 310 -23.72 16.17 -3.00
CA LYS A 310 -24.60 17.34 -3.10
C LYS A 310 -26.06 17.00 -2.74
N ASP A 311 -26.57 15.88 -3.25
CA ASP A 311 -27.94 15.44 -2.99
C ASP A 311 -28.18 15.07 -1.52
N GLN A 312 -27.19 14.45 -0.86
CA GLN A 312 -27.25 14.17 0.58
C GLN A 312 -27.23 15.47 1.40
N GLU A 313 -26.35 16.41 1.04
CA GLU A 313 -26.25 17.71 1.70
C GLU A 313 -27.53 18.52 1.54
N GLU A 314 -28.10 18.61 0.34
CA GLU A 314 -29.36 19.32 0.07
C GLU A 314 -30.52 18.73 0.87
N THR A 315 -30.57 17.40 1.02
CA THR A 315 -31.57 16.72 1.85
C THR A 315 -31.46 17.14 3.32
N ILE A 316 -30.24 17.20 3.85
CA ILE A 316 -29.98 17.61 5.24
C ILE A 316 -30.26 19.11 5.42
N HIS A 317 -29.83 19.95 4.48
CA HIS A 317 -30.09 21.39 4.49
C HIS A 317 -31.59 21.69 4.51
N GLY A 318 -32.38 21.01 3.68
CA GLY A 318 -33.84 21.15 3.68
C GLY A 318 -34.45 20.81 5.05
N ALA A 319 -33.97 19.75 5.70
CA ALA A 319 -34.41 19.36 7.04
C ALA A 319 -33.99 20.37 8.13
N LEU A 320 -32.87 21.07 7.95
CA LEU A 320 -32.32 22.05 8.89
C LEU A 320 -32.64 23.51 8.54
N ASN A 321 -33.47 23.78 7.51
CA ASN A 321 -33.78 25.13 7.03
C ASN A 321 -34.43 26.04 8.09
N GLY A 322 -34.93 25.52 9.20
CA GLY A 322 -35.39 26.35 10.32
C GLY A 322 -34.27 26.97 11.16
N LEU A 323 -33.03 26.49 11.00
CA LEU A 323 -31.84 26.94 11.74
C LEU A 323 -30.97 27.93 10.94
N PHE A 324 -31.14 28.01 9.62
CA PHE A 324 -30.34 28.81 8.68
C PHE A 324 -31.24 29.72 7.84
#